data_AF-A0A822JG50-F1
#
_entry.id   AF-A0A822JG50-F1
#
_cell.length_a   1.000
_cell.length_b   1.000
_cell.length_c   1.000
_cell.angle_alpha   90.00
_cell.angle_beta   90.00
_cell.angle_gamma   90.00
#
_symmetry.space_group_name_H-M   'P 1'
#
loop_
_entity.id
_entity.type
_entity.pdbx_description
1 polymer ?
#
loop_
_entity_poly.entity_id
_entity_poly.type
_entity_poly.pdbx_seq_one_letter_code
_entity_poly.pdbx_strand_id
1 'polypeptide(L)'
;MSEGLPIFGKEVFDTLFIGYRIMVTFAIISIIMFLAGMYLQLAKWGQGIPEGATKPPGAWGTLKLIIHRIFEKGIYPALGVIVLDGLFQRRTWRRRKTEWLMHIFIFWGWFGLFILTMTAAAAEFYGPFILNEPVGQPKLFIDTFAALKTPNLIFSSMLTIGIIIAIMRRIFFADVPPARFTSVDWISITGIAIVILSGFLAYYLRIDYYGITGRMLISQYEFTVPKFFNNHTVIFHEVFTLLFCVGYLPYSKLFHMFVTPLVIMMNKGGYVEVNV
;
A
#
# COMPACT_ATOMS: atom_id res chain seq x y z
N MET A 1 -12.94 25.95 -13.57
CA MET A 1 -12.69 24.55 -13.16
C MET A 1 -11.18 24.39 -13.06
N SER A 2 -10.64 23.70 -12.05
CA SER A 2 -9.19 23.50 -12.02
C SER A 2 -8.82 22.54 -13.15
N GLU A 3 -8.14 23.06 -14.16
CA GLU A 3 -7.39 22.27 -15.15
C GLU A 3 -6.41 21.35 -14.41
N GLY A 4 -5.84 20.34 -15.09
CA GLY A 4 -4.84 19.46 -14.48
C GLY A 4 -3.69 20.26 -13.85
N LEU A 5 -2.85 19.61 -13.05
CA LEU A 5 -1.61 20.22 -12.59
C LEU A 5 -0.69 20.46 -13.80
N PRO A 6 -0.33 21.70 -14.14
CA PRO A 6 0.61 21.98 -15.22
C PRO A 6 2.04 21.75 -14.72
N ILE A 7 2.81 20.92 -15.44
CA ILE A 7 4.22 20.63 -15.17
C ILE A 7 4.97 20.68 -16.50
N PHE A 8 5.94 21.60 -16.63
CA PHE A 8 6.76 21.77 -17.84
C PHE A 8 5.97 21.86 -19.16
N GLY A 9 4.80 22.51 -19.15
CA GLY A 9 3.93 22.64 -20.33
C GLY A 9 3.13 21.38 -20.69
N LYS A 10 3.12 20.36 -19.82
CA LYS A 10 2.24 19.19 -19.85
C LYS A 10 1.22 19.27 -18.72
N GLU A 11 0.09 18.61 -18.87
CA GLU A 11 -0.90 18.48 -17.79
C GLU A 11 -0.95 17.04 -17.27
N VAL A 12 -1.09 16.91 -15.95
CA VAL A 12 -1.34 15.65 -15.24
C VAL A 12 -2.47 15.86 -14.24
N PHE A 13 -3.10 14.80 -13.76
CA PHE A 13 -4.19 14.83 -12.78
C PHE A 13 -5.47 15.53 -13.27
N ASP A 14 -5.70 15.54 -14.58
CA ASP A 14 -6.88 16.12 -15.24
C ASP A 14 -8.06 15.15 -15.33
N THR A 15 -7.91 13.91 -14.82
CA THR A 15 -8.93 12.84 -14.83
C THR A 15 -9.30 12.32 -13.43
N LEU A 16 -8.78 12.95 -12.38
CA LEU A 16 -9.06 12.59 -10.99
C LEU A 16 -10.51 12.88 -10.61
N PHE A 17 -11.01 12.16 -9.60
CA PHE A 17 -12.33 12.42 -9.02
C PHE A 17 -12.32 13.55 -7.97
N ILE A 18 -11.13 14.06 -7.66
CA ILE A 18 -10.86 15.10 -6.68
C ILE A 18 -9.97 16.16 -7.30
N GLY A 19 -10.03 17.38 -6.79
CA GLY A 19 -9.14 18.45 -7.22
C GLY A 19 -7.66 18.08 -7.01
N TYR A 20 -6.84 18.28 -8.04
CA TYR A 20 -5.41 17.94 -8.00
C TYR A 20 -4.71 18.62 -6.81
N ARG A 21 -5.12 19.82 -6.42
CA ARG A 21 -4.53 20.54 -5.27
C ARG A 21 -4.66 19.75 -3.97
N ILE A 22 -5.83 19.15 -3.75
CA ILE A 22 -6.08 18.31 -2.57
C ILE A 22 -5.20 17.06 -2.68
N MET A 23 -5.29 16.35 -3.80
CA MET A 23 -4.54 15.12 -4.03
C MET A 23 -3.03 15.33 -3.82
N VAL A 24 -2.44 16.30 -4.53
CA VAL A 24 -1.01 16.58 -4.52
C VAL A 24 -0.54 17.02 -3.14
N THR A 25 -1.31 17.88 -2.46
CA THR A 25 -0.95 18.33 -1.10
C THR A 25 -0.88 17.15 -0.14
N PHE A 26 -1.91 16.30 -0.11
CA PHE A 26 -1.93 15.14 0.78
C PHE A 26 -0.94 14.06 0.35
N ALA A 27 -0.69 13.88 -0.95
CA ALA A 27 0.34 12.97 -1.44
C ALA A 27 1.74 13.40 -0.96
N ILE A 28 2.07 14.70 -1.05
CA ILE A 28 3.34 15.25 -0.54
C ILE A 28 3.45 15.02 0.97
N ILE A 29 2.40 15.34 1.73
CA ILE A 29 2.37 15.11 3.19
C ILE A 29 2.61 13.63 3.50
N SER A 30 1.90 12.72 2.84
CA SER A 30 2.06 11.28 3.03
C SER A 30 3.47 10.80 2.70
N ILE A 31 4.08 11.29 1.61
CA ILE A 31 5.46 10.93 1.24
C ILE A 31 6.45 11.43 2.30
N ILE A 32 6.31 12.67 2.78
CA ILE A 32 7.17 13.22 3.84
C ILE A 32 7.03 12.38 5.12
N MET A 33 5.80 12.08 5.54
CA MET A 33 5.55 11.23 6.72
C MET A 33 6.16 9.84 6.56
N PHE A 34 6.03 9.24 5.38
CA PHE A 34 6.60 7.94 5.05
C PHE A 34 8.14 7.98 5.15
N LEU A 35 8.79 8.93 4.48
CA LEU A 35 10.25 9.06 4.46
C LEU A 35 10.82 9.35 5.86
N ALA A 36 10.18 10.25 6.62
CA ALA A 36 10.55 10.52 8.00
C ALA A 36 10.40 9.26 8.86
N GLY A 37 9.32 8.50 8.68
CA GLY A 37 9.08 7.27 9.41
C GLY A 37 10.11 6.19 9.09
N MET A 38 10.46 6.03 7.81
CA MET A 38 11.52 5.14 7.37
C MET A 38 12.87 5.50 8.02
N TYR A 39 13.22 6.79 8.04
CA TYR A 39 14.44 7.27 8.70
C TYR A 39 14.43 6.96 10.20
N LEU A 40 13.33 7.22 10.89
CA LEU A 40 13.18 6.94 12.33
C LEU A 40 13.28 5.44 12.63
N GLN A 41 12.70 4.59 11.80
CA GLN A 41 12.80 3.13 11.99
C GLN A 41 14.24 2.63 11.80
N LEU A 42 14.94 3.10 10.76
CA LEU A 42 16.36 2.79 10.55
C LEU A 42 17.24 3.30 11.70
N ALA A 43 16.99 4.52 12.18
CA ALA A 43 17.68 5.09 13.32
C ALA A 43 17.45 4.26 14.58
N LYS A 44 16.20 3.88 14.85
CA LYS A 44 15.80 3.05 16.00
C LYS A 44 16.47 1.68 15.97
N TRP A 45 16.43 0.99 14.83
CA TRP A 45 17.11 -0.30 14.67
C TRP A 45 18.64 -0.18 14.83
N GLY A 46 19.19 0.99 14.51
CA GLY A 46 20.60 1.33 14.64
C GLY A 46 21.07 1.78 16.02
N GLN A 47 20.23 1.73 17.05
CA GLN A 47 20.61 2.15 18.40
C GLN A 47 21.49 1.12 19.12
N GLY A 48 21.47 -0.13 18.69
CA GLY A 48 22.39 -1.15 19.19
C GLY A 48 23.83 -0.86 18.76
N ILE A 49 24.79 -1.14 19.63
CA ILE A 49 26.23 -1.06 19.33
C ILE A 49 26.67 -2.43 18.80
N PRO A 50 27.05 -2.56 17.52
CA PRO A 50 27.56 -3.83 16.98
C PRO A 50 28.85 -4.24 17.68
N GLU A 51 29.12 -5.54 17.71
CA GLU A 51 30.38 -6.07 18.21
C GLU A 51 31.57 -5.45 17.46
N GLY A 52 32.56 -4.92 18.21
CA GLY A 52 33.71 -4.20 17.65
C GLY A 52 33.46 -2.72 17.33
N ALA A 53 32.26 -2.17 17.54
CA ALA A 53 31.99 -0.75 17.38
C ALA A 53 32.01 0.01 18.72
N THR A 54 32.38 1.29 18.68
CA THR A 54 32.40 2.18 19.85
C THR A 54 31.17 3.09 19.96
N LYS A 55 30.35 3.16 18.90
CA LYS A 55 29.15 3.99 18.85
C LYS A 55 28.06 3.36 17.97
N PRO A 56 26.78 3.72 18.18
CA PRO A 56 25.69 3.26 17.33
C PRO A 56 25.87 3.70 15.87
N PRO A 57 25.54 2.84 14.89
CA PRO A 57 25.70 3.13 13.46
C PRO A 57 24.79 4.24 12.92
N GLY A 58 23.70 4.58 13.62
CA GLY A 58 22.68 5.52 13.13
C GLY A 58 21.94 5.00 11.89
N ALA A 59 20.99 5.78 11.35
CA ALA A 59 20.10 5.31 10.28
C ALA A 59 20.83 4.79 9.03
N TRP A 60 21.81 5.55 8.54
CA TRP A 60 22.60 5.16 7.36
C TRP A 60 23.57 4.01 7.61
N GLY A 61 24.15 3.92 8.80
CA GLY A 61 24.96 2.75 9.15
C GLY A 61 24.09 1.49 9.23
N THR A 62 22.90 1.57 9.83
CA THR A 62 21.93 0.46 9.86
C THR A 62 21.55 0.00 8.45
N LEU A 63 21.20 0.93 7.57
CA LEU A 63 20.83 0.59 6.19
C LEU A 63 21.97 -0.16 5.47
N LYS A 64 23.21 0.32 5.61
CA LYS A 64 24.39 -0.35 5.07
C LYS A 64 24.58 -1.76 5.64
N LEU A 65 24.41 -1.93 6.95
CA LEU A 65 24.51 -3.23 7.61
C LEU A 65 23.43 -4.20 7.14
N ILE A 66 22.19 -3.74 7.01
CA ILE A 66 21.07 -4.54 6.48
C ILE A 66 21.41 -5.03 5.07
N ILE A 67 21.78 -4.12 4.17
CA ILE A 67 22.11 -4.46 2.77
C ILE A 67 23.28 -5.46 2.75
N HIS A 68 24.35 -5.16 3.47
CA HIS A 68 25.53 -6.04 3.54
C HIS A 68 25.16 -7.45 4.03
N ARG A 69 24.36 -7.57 5.09
CA ARG A 69 23.94 -8.86 5.65
C ARG A 69 23.03 -9.65 4.71
N ILE A 70 22.10 -8.99 4.01
CA ILE A 70 21.21 -9.66 3.05
C ILE A 70 22.02 -10.30 1.91
N PHE A 71 23.04 -9.61 1.41
CA PHE A 71 23.83 -10.06 0.25
C PHE A 71 25.10 -10.84 0.61
N GLU A 72 25.37 -11.10 1.89
CA GLU A 72 26.54 -11.86 2.38
C GLU A 72 26.66 -13.25 1.72
N LYS A 73 25.52 -13.90 1.42
CA LYS A 73 25.46 -15.22 0.74
C LYS A 73 25.04 -15.15 -0.73
N GLY A 74 25.07 -13.95 -1.32
CA GLY A 74 24.63 -13.70 -2.68
C GLY A 74 23.11 -13.46 -2.82
N ILE A 75 22.68 -13.21 -4.05
CA ILE A 75 21.31 -12.76 -4.37
C ILE A 75 20.26 -13.87 -4.34
N TYR A 76 20.63 -15.11 -4.66
CA TYR A 76 19.66 -16.22 -4.80
C TYR A 76 18.95 -16.59 -3.49
N PRO A 77 19.63 -16.72 -2.33
CA PRO A 77 18.95 -16.98 -1.07
C PRO A 77 17.99 -15.84 -0.67
N ALA A 78 18.37 -14.59 -0.93
CA ALA A 78 17.54 -13.42 -0.66
C ALA A 78 16.25 -13.44 -1.50
N LEU A 79 16.37 -13.71 -2.80
CA LEU A 79 15.21 -13.87 -3.69
C LEU A 79 14.30 -15.02 -3.23
N GLY A 80 14.89 -16.15 -2.82
CA GLY A 80 14.13 -17.28 -2.28
C GLY A 80 13.28 -16.91 -1.06
N VAL A 81 13.81 -16.08 -0.15
CA VAL A 81 13.07 -15.56 1.01
C VAL A 81 11.97 -14.59 0.56
N ILE A 82 12.27 -13.64 -0.31
CA ILE A 82 11.28 -12.66 -0.80
C ILE A 82 10.09 -13.38 -1.46
N VAL A 83 10.37 -14.33 -2.35
CA VAL A 83 9.31 -15.06 -3.07
C VAL A 83 8.57 -16.01 -2.13
N LEU A 84 9.28 -16.95 -1.50
CA LEU A 84 8.61 -18.03 -0.76
C LEU A 84 8.09 -17.58 0.61
N ASP A 85 8.86 -16.80 1.35
CA ASP A 85 8.52 -16.40 2.72
C ASP A 85 7.87 -15.01 2.78
N GLY A 86 8.11 -14.13 1.80
CA GLY A 86 7.41 -12.85 1.64
C GLY A 86 6.10 -12.99 0.87
N LEU A 87 6.15 -13.27 -0.43
CA LEU A 87 4.98 -13.28 -1.32
C LEU A 87 4.02 -14.45 -1.07
N PHE A 88 4.56 -15.65 -0.84
CA PHE A 88 3.75 -16.86 -0.59
C PHE A 88 3.61 -17.22 0.88
N GLN A 89 4.34 -16.53 1.77
CA GLN A 89 4.26 -16.71 3.23
C GLN A 89 4.38 -18.18 3.67
N ARG A 90 5.28 -18.95 3.05
CA ARG A 90 5.50 -20.38 3.26
C ARG A 90 5.64 -20.78 4.73
N ARG A 91 6.28 -19.94 5.55
CA ARG A 91 6.42 -20.16 7.00
C ARG A 91 5.07 -20.18 7.71
N THR A 92 4.19 -19.23 7.39
CA THR A 92 2.83 -19.16 7.94
C THR A 92 2.00 -20.36 7.48
N TRP A 93 2.15 -20.77 6.22
CA TRP A 93 1.49 -21.97 5.67
C TRP A 93 1.86 -23.23 6.46
N ARG A 94 3.15 -23.44 6.71
CA ARG A 94 3.65 -24.58 7.49
C ARG A 94 3.20 -24.55 8.95
N ARG A 95 2.99 -23.36 9.52
CA ARG A 95 2.57 -23.20 10.92
C ARG A 95 1.07 -23.47 11.10
N ARG A 96 0.20 -22.70 10.45
CA ARG A 96 -1.27 -22.83 10.54
C ARG A 96 -1.92 -22.35 9.23
N LYS A 97 -2.60 -23.25 8.54
CA LYS A 97 -3.22 -22.98 7.22
C LYS A 97 -4.31 -21.91 7.26
N THR A 98 -5.08 -21.82 8.34
CA THR A 98 -6.14 -20.80 8.51
C THR A 98 -5.55 -19.40 8.69
N GLU A 99 -4.44 -19.27 9.43
CA GLU A 99 -3.69 -18.02 9.54
C GLU A 99 -3.10 -17.61 8.20
N TRP A 100 -2.54 -18.56 7.46
CA TRP A 100 -2.02 -18.31 6.12
C TRP A 100 -3.11 -17.84 5.17
N LEU A 101 -4.28 -18.48 5.15
CA LEU A 101 -5.38 -18.10 4.28
C LEU A 101 -5.83 -16.65 4.56
N MET A 102 -5.96 -16.28 5.84
CA MET A 102 -6.25 -14.90 6.22
C MET A 102 -5.17 -13.92 5.73
N HIS A 103 -3.89 -14.23 5.97
CA HIS A 103 -2.79 -13.31 5.62
C HIS A 103 -2.57 -13.22 4.11
N ILE A 104 -2.72 -14.30 3.34
CA ILE A 104 -2.50 -14.25 1.89
C ILE A 104 -3.59 -13.41 1.21
N PHE A 105 -4.83 -13.47 1.71
CA PHE A 105 -5.94 -12.62 1.26
C PHE A 105 -5.73 -11.15 1.62
N ILE A 106 -5.33 -10.84 2.86
CA ILE A 106 -5.02 -9.46 3.27
C ILE A 106 -3.79 -8.93 2.51
N PHE A 107 -2.72 -9.71 2.42
CA PHE A 107 -1.46 -9.30 1.80
C PHE A 107 -1.67 -9.01 0.31
N TRP A 108 -2.16 -9.98 -0.48
CA TRP A 108 -2.35 -9.76 -1.91
C TRP A 108 -3.53 -8.82 -2.21
N GLY A 109 -4.55 -8.79 -1.35
CA GLY A 109 -5.61 -7.80 -1.47
C GLY A 109 -5.09 -6.38 -1.33
N TRP A 110 -4.35 -6.08 -0.25
CA TRP A 110 -3.80 -4.74 -0.01
C TRP A 110 -2.64 -4.41 -0.96
N PHE A 111 -1.66 -5.32 -1.10
CA PHE A 111 -0.47 -5.11 -1.92
C PHE A 111 -0.81 -5.09 -3.41
N GLY A 112 -1.75 -5.93 -3.85
CA GLY A 112 -2.29 -5.89 -5.20
C GLY A 112 -2.95 -4.55 -5.51
N LEU A 113 -3.85 -4.06 -4.63
CA LEU A 113 -4.45 -2.74 -4.79
C LEU A 113 -3.39 -1.62 -4.82
N PHE A 114 -2.37 -1.69 -3.96
CA PHE A 114 -1.24 -0.75 -3.99
C PHE A 114 -0.52 -0.76 -5.35
N ILE A 115 -0.22 -1.94 -5.90
CA ILE A 115 0.39 -2.07 -7.23
C ILE A 115 -0.52 -1.44 -8.30
N LEU A 116 -1.83 -1.70 -8.29
CA LEU A 116 -2.75 -1.11 -9.26
C LEU A 116 -2.79 0.41 -9.17
N THR A 117 -2.79 0.97 -7.96
CA THR A 117 -2.70 2.43 -7.75
C THR A 117 -1.39 3.00 -8.29
N MET A 118 -0.27 2.31 -8.08
CA MET A 118 1.03 2.72 -8.64
C MET A 118 1.06 2.63 -10.16
N THR A 119 0.45 1.60 -10.76
CA THR A 119 0.33 1.49 -12.22
C THR A 119 -0.52 2.62 -12.80
N ALA A 120 -1.66 2.94 -12.17
CA ALA A 120 -2.50 4.05 -12.61
C ALA A 120 -1.77 5.40 -12.48
N ALA A 121 -1.10 5.64 -11.35
CA ALA A 121 -0.30 6.85 -11.14
C ALA A 121 0.87 6.94 -12.14
N ALA A 122 1.54 5.83 -12.44
CA ALA A 122 2.62 5.81 -13.44
C ALA A 122 2.10 6.14 -14.84
N ALA A 123 0.93 5.61 -15.24
CA ALA A 123 0.31 5.93 -16.52
C ALA A 123 -0.03 7.42 -16.65
N GLU A 124 -0.47 8.06 -15.55
CA GLU A 124 -0.75 9.51 -15.49
C GLU A 124 0.45 10.37 -15.87
N PHE A 125 1.65 9.98 -15.47
CA PHE A 125 2.88 10.69 -15.85
C PHE A 125 3.45 10.21 -17.18
N TYR A 126 3.39 8.90 -17.46
CA TYR A 126 4.03 8.33 -18.63
C TYR A 126 3.41 8.83 -19.94
N GLY A 127 2.08 9.02 -20.00
CA GLY A 127 1.39 9.51 -21.18
C GLY A 127 1.91 10.89 -21.64
N PRO A 128 1.78 11.94 -20.81
CA PRO A 128 2.22 13.28 -21.18
C PRO A 128 3.73 13.45 -21.34
N PHE A 129 4.55 12.79 -20.50
CA PHE A 129 6.01 13.01 -20.46
C PHE A 129 6.82 12.12 -21.38
N ILE A 130 6.38 10.90 -21.64
CA ILE A 130 7.13 9.93 -22.46
C ILE A 130 6.47 9.74 -23.83
N LEU A 131 5.15 9.58 -23.87
CA LEU A 131 4.41 9.40 -25.12
C LEU A 131 4.01 10.72 -25.80
N ASN A 132 4.23 11.86 -25.13
CA ASN A 132 3.84 13.18 -25.61
C ASN A 132 2.34 13.30 -25.92
N GLU A 133 1.49 12.68 -25.10
CA GLU A 133 0.04 12.85 -25.25
C GLU A 133 -0.35 14.33 -25.20
N PRO A 134 -1.27 14.79 -26.08
CA PRO A 134 -1.76 16.16 -26.06
C PRO A 134 -2.47 16.50 -24.75
N VAL A 135 -2.40 17.77 -24.36
CA VAL A 135 -3.15 18.30 -23.21
C VAL A 135 -4.66 18.04 -23.39
N GLY A 136 -5.31 17.54 -22.34
CA GLY A 136 -6.72 17.15 -22.37
C GLY A 136 -7.01 15.86 -23.15
N GLN A 137 -5.99 15.07 -23.52
CA GLN A 137 -6.16 13.77 -24.17
C GLN A 137 -5.34 12.66 -23.49
N PRO A 138 -5.58 12.36 -22.19
CA PRO A 138 -4.82 11.39 -21.41
C PRO A 138 -5.22 9.94 -21.73
N LYS A 139 -5.00 9.52 -22.98
CA LYS A 139 -5.44 8.23 -23.51
C LYS A 139 -4.85 7.05 -22.74
N LEU A 140 -3.54 7.06 -22.48
CA LEU A 140 -2.85 5.99 -21.78
C LEU A 140 -3.43 5.76 -20.38
N PHE A 141 -3.70 6.84 -19.64
CA PHE A 141 -4.30 6.73 -18.31
C PHE A 141 -5.71 6.12 -18.38
N ILE A 142 -6.56 6.62 -19.29
CA ILE A 142 -7.93 6.11 -19.45
C ILE A 142 -7.93 4.62 -19.79
N ASP A 143 -7.12 4.22 -20.78
CA ASP A 143 -7.01 2.83 -21.23
C ASP A 143 -6.43 1.93 -20.13
N THR A 144 -5.41 2.41 -19.40
CA THR A 144 -4.83 1.72 -18.24
C THR A 144 -5.88 1.54 -17.14
N PHE A 145 -6.59 2.59 -16.77
CA PHE A 145 -7.58 2.55 -15.70
C PHE A 145 -8.72 1.56 -16.02
N ALA A 146 -9.16 1.50 -17.29
CA ALA A 146 -10.13 0.52 -17.75
C ALA A 146 -9.61 -0.92 -17.59
N ALA A 147 -8.36 -1.18 -17.98
CA ALA A 147 -7.73 -2.50 -17.84
C ALA A 147 -7.57 -2.93 -16.37
N LEU A 148 -7.36 -1.99 -15.45
CA LEU A 148 -7.18 -2.27 -14.03
C LEU A 148 -8.50 -2.55 -13.28
N LYS A 149 -9.67 -2.35 -13.90
CA LYS A 149 -10.98 -2.56 -13.25
C LYS A 149 -11.15 -3.97 -12.70
N THR A 150 -10.93 -4.99 -13.53
CA THR A 150 -11.09 -6.40 -13.14
C THR A 150 -10.12 -6.81 -12.03
N PRO A 151 -8.80 -6.59 -12.14
CA PRO A 151 -7.89 -6.93 -11.04
C PRO A 151 -8.19 -6.13 -9.76
N ASN A 152 -8.70 -4.89 -9.87
CA ASN A 152 -9.12 -4.11 -8.70
C ASN A 152 -10.26 -4.81 -7.95
N LEU A 153 -11.28 -5.30 -8.66
CA LEU A 153 -12.38 -6.07 -8.05
C LEU A 153 -11.89 -7.38 -7.41
N ILE A 154 -10.93 -8.07 -8.01
CA ILE A 154 -10.35 -9.29 -7.44
C ILE A 154 -9.62 -8.97 -6.13
N PHE A 155 -8.68 -8.01 -6.15
CA PHE A 155 -7.89 -7.69 -4.97
C PHE A 155 -8.72 -7.03 -3.86
N SER A 156 -9.71 -6.20 -4.18
CA SER A 156 -10.63 -5.64 -3.19
C SER A 156 -11.50 -6.73 -2.54
N SER A 157 -11.95 -7.72 -3.30
CA SER A 157 -12.66 -8.90 -2.77
C SER A 157 -11.76 -9.74 -1.87
N MET A 158 -10.52 -10.00 -2.30
CA MET A 158 -9.53 -10.72 -1.48
C MET A 158 -9.28 -9.99 -0.15
N LEU A 159 -9.06 -8.67 -0.21
CA LEU A 159 -8.82 -7.87 0.99
C LEU A 159 -10.02 -7.91 1.94
N THR A 160 -11.24 -7.80 1.39
CA THR A 160 -12.49 -7.86 2.16
C THR A 160 -12.65 -9.19 2.87
N ILE A 161 -12.50 -10.30 2.15
CA ILE A 161 -12.58 -11.65 2.73
C ILE A 161 -11.51 -11.82 3.81
N GLY A 162 -10.28 -11.37 3.54
CA GLY A 162 -9.17 -11.42 4.51
C GLY A 162 -9.48 -10.68 5.81
N ILE A 163 -10.03 -9.45 5.72
CA ILE A 163 -10.42 -8.67 6.89
C ILE A 163 -11.61 -9.28 7.63
N ILE A 164 -12.61 -9.81 6.93
CA ILE A 164 -13.73 -10.54 7.57
C ILE A 164 -13.18 -11.73 8.37
N ILE A 165 -12.32 -12.56 7.76
CA ILE A 165 -11.68 -13.68 8.47
C ILE A 165 -10.89 -13.19 9.68
N ALA A 166 -10.14 -12.09 9.56
CA ALA A 166 -9.37 -11.53 10.67
C ALA A 166 -10.23 -11.05 11.84
N ILE A 167 -11.35 -10.38 11.55
CA ILE A 167 -12.32 -9.93 12.56
C ILE A 167 -12.98 -11.15 13.22
N MET A 168 -13.49 -12.09 12.42
CA MET A 168 -14.14 -13.30 12.93
C MET A 168 -13.20 -14.12 13.82
N ARG A 169 -11.95 -14.33 13.38
CA ARG A 169 -10.94 -15.06 14.17
C ARG A 169 -10.66 -14.38 15.51
N ARG A 170 -10.63 -13.05 15.53
CA ARG A 170 -10.31 -12.29 16.75
C ARG A 170 -11.46 -12.21 17.75
N ILE A 171 -12.71 -12.22 17.27
CA ILE A 171 -13.90 -12.13 18.14
C ILE A 171 -14.31 -13.51 18.67
N PHE A 172 -14.23 -14.55 17.84
CA PHE A 172 -14.87 -15.83 18.14
C PHE A 172 -13.92 -16.97 18.53
N PHE A 173 -12.60 -16.84 18.30
CA PHE A 173 -11.66 -17.95 18.52
C PHE A 173 -10.65 -17.63 19.62
N ALA A 174 -10.57 -18.53 20.61
CA ALA A 174 -9.68 -18.44 21.78
C ALA A 174 -8.23 -18.88 21.48
N ASP A 175 -7.92 -19.27 20.24
CA ASP A 175 -6.58 -19.67 19.78
C ASP A 175 -5.63 -18.48 19.60
N VAL A 176 -6.17 -17.27 19.67
CA VAL A 176 -5.43 -16.02 19.87
C VAL A 176 -5.32 -15.86 21.38
N PRO A 177 -4.14 -16.08 22.00
CA PRO A 177 -4.01 -15.79 23.42
C PRO A 177 -4.48 -14.34 23.62
N PRO A 178 -5.15 -13.99 24.73
CA PRO A 178 -5.36 -12.61 25.14
C PRO A 178 -4.00 -11.98 25.48
N ALA A 179 -3.12 -11.91 24.48
CA ALA A 179 -1.74 -11.54 24.58
C ALA A 179 -1.67 -10.02 24.47
N ARG A 180 -1.44 -9.41 25.63
CA ARG A 180 -0.71 -8.14 25.85
C ARG A 180 -0.50 -7.31 24.57
N PHE A 181 -1.19 -6.17 24.49
CA PHE A 181 -1.14 -5.13 23.43
C PHE A 181 -2.05 -5.34 22.19
N THR A 182 -3.34 -5.58 22.44
CA THR A 182 -4.41 -5.76 21.44
C THR A 182 -4.82 -4.48 20.70
N SER A 183 -4.56 -3.27 21.22
CA SER A 183 -5.05 -2.03 20.61
C SER A 183 -4.42 -1.71 19.26
N VAL A 184 -3.11 -1.94 19.09
CA VAL A 184 -2.39 -1.60 17.85
C VAL A 184 -2.76 -2.53 16.68
N ASP A 185 -3.14 -3.78 16.97
CA ASP A 185 -3.69 -4.68 15.95
C ASP A 185 -5.02 -4.17 15.43
N TRP A 186 -5.90 -3.73 16.34
CA TRP A 186 -7.20 -3.17 15.98
C TRP A 186 -7.08 -1.89 15.16
N ILE A 187 -6.08 -1.03 15.41
CA ILE A 187 -5.83 0.14 14.54
C ILE A 187 -5.63 -0.28 13.08
N SER A 188 -4.84 -1.34 12.85
CA SER A 188 -4.57 -1.80 11.49
C SER A 188 -5.80 -2.44 10.83
N ILE A 189 -6.53 -3.28 11.58
CA ILE A 189 -7.75 -3.93 11.09
C ILE A 189 -8.83 -2.89 10.80
N THR A 190 -9.10 -1.98 11.73
CA THR A 190 -10.11 -0.93 11.59
C THR A 190 -9.74 0.05 10.47
N GLY A 191 -8.48 0.49 10.41
CA GLY A 191 -8.04 1.40 9.34
C GLY A 191 -8.17 0.77 7.95
N ILE A 192 -7.77 -0.49 7.77
CA ILE A 192 -8.00 -1.21 6.50
C ILE A 192 -9.50 -1.38 6.24
N ALA A 193 -10.31 -1.71 7.24
CA ALA A 193 -11.77 -1.83 7.07
C ALA A 193 -12.39 -0.51 6.59
N ILE A 194 -11.94 0.64 7.11
CA ILE A 194 -12.38 1.97 6.64
C ILE A 194 -11.96 2.19 5.18
N VAL A 195 -10.74 1.83 4.79
CA VAL A 195 -10.28 1.92 3.38
C VAL A 195 -11.18 1.10 2.46
N ILE A 196 -11.51 -0.14 2.84
CA ILE A 196 -12.39 -1.03 2.07
C ILE A 196 -13.79 -0.43 1.94
N LEU A 197 -14.42 -0.07 3.06
CA LEU A 197 -15.80 0.43 3.09
C LEU A 197 -15.93 1.73 2.31
N SER A 198 -15.01 2.68 2.52
CA SER A 198 -14.99 3.94 1.78
C SER A 198 -14.70 3.73 0.29
N GLY A 199 -13.85 2.76 -0.07
CA GLY A 199 -13.52 2.45 -1.46
C GLY A 199 -14.68 1.82 -2.22
N PHE A 200 -15.37 0.84 -1.63
CA PHE A 200 -16.59 0.27 -2.22
C PHE A 200 -17.71 1.30 -2.31
N LEU A 201 -17.86 2.16 -1.31
CA LEU A 201 -18.85 3.24 -1.36
C LEU A 201 -18.52 4.25 -2.47
N ALA A 202 -17.26 4.64 -2.64
CA ALA A 202 -16.83 5.50 -3.74
C ALA A 202 -17.05 4.84 -5.10
N TYR A 203 -16.80 3.53 -5.22
CA TYR A 203 -17.07 2.76 -6.44
C TYR A 203 -18.56 2.70 -6.77
N TYR A 204 -19.41 2.39 -5.77
CA TYR A 204 -20.87 2.38 -5.90
C TYR A 204 -21.42 3.74 -6.33
N LEU A 205 -20.99 4.81 -5.65
CA LEU A 205 -21.39 6.17 -6.00
C LEU A 205 -21.07 6.46 -7.46
N ARG A 206 -19.86 6.15 -7.89
CA ARG A 206 -19.44 6.38 -9.27
C ARG A 206 -20.25 5.58 -10.28
N ILE A 207 -20.36 4.26 -10.10
CA ILE A 207 -20.88 3.34 -11.11
C ILE A 207 -22.41 3.27 -11.08
N ASP A 208 -22.98 2.96 -9.92
CA ASP A 208 -24.39 2.61 -9.80
C ASP A 208 -25.25 3.85 -9.55
N TYR A 209 -24.76 4.81 -8.77
CA TYR A 209 -25.52 6.02 -8.46
C TYR A 209 -25.37 7.09 -9.54
N TYR A 210 -24.15 7.36 -10.01
CA TYR A 210 -23.86 8.41 -11.00
C TYR A 210 -23.70 7.90 -12.44
N GLY A 211 -23.67 6.58 -12.69
CA GLY A 211 -23.59 6.01 -14.04
C GLY A 211 -22.24 6.18 -14.74
N ILE A 212 -21.19 6.56 -14.01
CA ILE A 212 -19.86 6.82 -14.55
C ILE A 212 -19.05 5.52 -14.57
N THR A 213 -18.88 4.93 -15.75
CA THR A 213 -18.16 3.66 -15.90
C THR A 213 -16.67 3.81 -16.19
N GLY A 214 -16.23 4.96 -16.71
CA GLY A 214 -14.88 5.21 -17.15
C GLY A 214 -14.23 6.47 -16.56
N ARG A 215 -12.98 6.72 -16.99
CA ARG A 215 -12.26 7.97 -16.73
C ARG A 215 -12.54 8.99 -17.83
N MET A 216 -12.75 10.24 -17.46
CA MET A 216 -12.91 11.38 -18.37
C MET A 216 -12.23 12.61 -17.76
N LEU A 217 -12.14 13.70 -18.52
CA LEU A 217 -11.56 14.94 -18.01
C LEU A 217 -12.43 15.52 -16.89
N ILE A 218 -11.81 16.26 -15.96
CA ILE A 218 -12.52 16.99 -14.89
C ILE A 218 -13.60 17.92 -15.46
N SER A 219 -13.31 18.61 -16.56
CA SER A 219 -14.27 19.49 -17.23
C SER A 219 -15.50 18.73 -17.76
N GLN A 220 -15.32 17.47 -18.15
CA GLN A 220 -16.41 16.60 -18.62
C GLN A 220 -17.20 16.04 -17.44
N TYR A 221 -16.54 15.68 -16.33
CA TYR A 221 -17.21 15.20 -15.12
C TYR A 221 -18.23 16.21 -14.60
N GLU A 222 -17.84 17.47 -14.45
CA GLU A 222 -18.73 18.50 -13.90
C GLU A 222 -19.91 18.79 -14.84
N PHE A 223 -19.71 18.66 -16.15
CA PHE A 223 -20.77 18.81 -17.14
C PHE A 223 -21.76 17.64 -17.11
N THR A 224 -21.26 16.39 -17.08
CA THR A 224 -22.10 15.19 -17.15
C THR A 224 -22.78 14.88 -15.82
N VAL A 225 -22.06 15.03 -14.71
CA VAL A 225 -22.56 14.70 -13.38
C VAL A 225 -22.14 15.79 -12.38
N PRO A 226 -22.94 16.88 -12.32
CA PRO A 226 -22.69 17.95 -11.36
C PRO A 226 -22.61 17.39 -9.93
N LYS A 227 -21.65 17.92 -9.15
CA LYS A 227 -21.43 17.56 -7.73
C LYS A 227 -20.82 16.17 -7.46
N PHE A 228 -20.52 15.35 -8.48
CA PHE A 228 -19.72 14.14 -8.25
C PHE A 228 -18.24 14.47 -8.03
N PHE A 229 -17.71 15.40 -8.82
CA PHE A 229 -16.38 15.94 -8.58
C PHE A 229 -16.32 16.58 -7.19
N ASN A 230 -15.27 16.29 -6.43
CA ASN A 230 -15.14 16.70 -5.03
C ASN A 230 -16.26 16.20 -4.09
N ASN A 231 -16.93 15.09 -4.44
CA ASN A 231 -17.81 14.42 -3.50
C ASN A 231 -17.06 14.05 -2.21
N HIS A 232 -17.63 14.38 -1.05
CA HIS A 232 -16.96 14.23 0.24
C HIS A 232 -16.51 12.79 0.53
N THR A 233 -17.29 11.79 0.11
CA THR A 233 -16.95 10.38 0.30
C THR A 233 -15.73 9.98 -0.53
N VAL A 234 -15.66 10.45 -1.78
CA VAL A 234 -14.54 10.16 -2.68
C VAL A 234 -13.27 10.87 -2.18
N ILE A 235 -13.38 12.14 -1.78
CA ILE A 235 -12.27 12.87 -1.13
C ILE A 235 -11.80 12.14 0.11
N PHE A 236 -12.73 11.73 0.99
CA PHE A 236 -12.38 11.02 2.20
C PHE A 236 -11.61 9.74 1.89
N HIS A 237 -12.09 8.91 0.96
CA HIS A 237 -11.42 7.67 0.59
C HIS A 237 -9.99 7.91 0.10
N GLU A 238 -9.81 8.84 -0.85
CA GLU A 238 -8.51 9.14 -1.47
C GLU A 238 -7.52 9.70 -0.43
N VAL A 239 -7.94 10.70 0.35
CA VAL A 239 -7.09 11.36 1.37
C VAL A 239 -6.77 10.41 2.51
N PHE A 240 -7.78 9.70 3.04
CA PHE A 240 -7.58 8.75 4.13
C PHE A 240 -6.65 7.62 3.69
N THR A 241 -6.83 7.06 2.48
CA THR A 241 -5.98 5.98 1.97
C THR A 241 -4.54 6.46 1.79
N LEU A 242 -4.30 7.67 1.25
CA LEU A 242 -2.95 8.23 1.17
C LEU A 242 -2.32 8.39 2.55
N LEU A 243 -3.03 8.96 3.52
CA LEU A 243 -2.48 9.20 4.85
C LEU A 243 -2.26 7.90 5.63
N PHE A 244 -3.21 6.96 5.58
CA PHE A 244 -3.17 5.72 6.35
C PHE A 244 -2.30 4.64 5.70
N CYS A 245 -2.50 4.35 4.40
CA CYS A 245 -1.79 3.28 3.71
C CYS A 245 -0.38 3.67 3.25
N VAL A 246 -0.08 4.98 3.12
CA VAL A 246 1.28 5.45 2.75
C VAL A 246 1.93 6.19 3.90
N GLY A 247 1.36 7.30 4.37
CA GLY A 247 2.00 8.15 5.38
C GLY A 247 2.20 7.46 6.74
N TYR A 248 1.19 6.77 7.24
CA TYR A 248 1.21 6.08 8.53
C TYR A 248 1.87 4.69 8.46
N LEU A 249 2.09 4.16 7.25
CA LEU A 249 2.63 2.82 7.01
C LEU A 249 3.85 2.47 7.89
N PRO A 250 4.95 3.25 7.95
CA PRO A 250 6.14 2.89 8.72
C PRO A 250 5.95 2.93 10.24
N TYR A 251 4.87 3.56 10.73
CA TYR A 251 4.53 3.65 12.16
C TYR A 251 3.50 2.59 12.58
N SER A 252 2.92 1.90 11.62
CA SER A 252 1.84 0.93 11.83
C SER A 252 2.39 -0.49 11.97
N LYS A 253 1.53 -1.40 12.45
CA LYS A 253 1.84 -2.82 12.36
C LYS A 253 1.91 -3.33 10.93
N LEU A 254 1.28 -2.68 9.94
CA LEU A 254 1.34 -3.11 8.53
C LEU A 254 2.76 -3.17 7.99
N PHE A 255 3.68 -2.36 8.55
CA PHE A 255 5.09 -2.35 8.17
C PHE A 255 5.79 -3.71 8.32
N HIS A 256 5.24 -4.63 9.13
CA HIS A 256 5.76 -5.99 9.27
C HIS A 256 5.84 -6.76 7.94
N MET A 257 5.05 -6.39 6.93
CA MET A 257 5.12 -6.99 5.60
C MET A 257 6.49 -6.81 4.93
N PHE A 258 7.20 -5.72 5.26
CA PHE A 258 8.57 -5.46 4.78
C PHE A 258 9.62 -5.95 5.78
N VAL A 259 9.38 -5.71 7.07
CA VAL A 259 10.36 -6.02 8.12
C VAL A 259 10.55 -7.53 8.30
N THR A 260 9.48 -8.33 8.25
CA THR A 260 9.56 -9.78 8.46
C THR A 260 10.49 -10.47 7.45
N PRO A 261 10.30 -10.33 6.12
CA PRO A 261 11.22 -10.92 5.15
C PRO A 261 12.64 -10.36 5.28
N LEU A 262 12.78 -9.07 5.61
CA LEU A 262 14.09 -8.43 5.82
C LEU A 262 14.85 -9.07 7.00
N VAL A 263 14.19 -9.28 8.13
CA VAL A 263 14.76 -9.96 9.30
C VAL A 263 15.12 -11.41 8.98
N ILE A 264 14.26 -12.12 8.23
CA ILE A 264 14.54 -13.49 7.81
C ILE A 264 15.79 -13.55 6.92
N MET A 265 15.95 -12.63 5.98
CA MET A 265 17.14 -12.54 5.13
C MET A 265 18.40 -12.24 5.94
N MET A 266 18.34 -11.29 6.89
CA MET A 266 19.48 -10.95 7.75
C MET A 266 19.90 -12.09 8.68
N ASN A 267 18.93 -12.80 9.26
CA ASN A 267 19.16 -13.90 10.20
C ASN A 267 19.33 -15.26 9.52
N LYS A 268 19.63 -15.26 8.21
CA LYS A 268 19.96 -16.48 7.44
C LYS A 268 18.88 -17.55 7.49
N GLY A 269 17.61 -17.16 7.62
CA GLY A 269 16.48 -18.08 7.64
C GLY A 269 16.15 -18.68 9.00
N GLY A 270 16.81 -18.29 10.10
CA GLY A 270 16.64 -18.87 11.43
C GLY A 270 15.20 -18.92 11.94
N TYR A 271 14.51 -20.04 11.69
CA TYR A 271 14.04 -20.83 12.81
C TYR A 271 15.24 -21.65 13.26
N VAL A 272 15.48 -21.69 14.57
CA VAL A 272 16.21 -22.80 15.19
C VAL A 272 15.75 -24.07 14.47
N GLU A 273 16.67 -24.85 13.92
CA GLU A 273 16.36 -26.20 13.45
C GLU A 273 15.68 -26.90 14.62
N VAL A 274 14.36 -27.03 14.58
CA VAL A 274 13.66 -27.98 15.43
C VAL A 274 13.90 -29.32 14.76
N ASN A 275 15.14 -29.81 14.91
CA ASN A 275 15.44 -31.21 14.77
C ASN A 275 14.76 -31.91 15.94
N VAL A 276 13.57 -32.45 15.70
CA VAL A 276 13.06 -33.67 16.35
C VAL A 276 12.29 -34.45 15.30
#